data_AF-A0A2E7Y439-F1
#
_entry.id   AF-A0A2E7Y439-F1
#
_cell.length_a   1.000
_cell.length_b   1.000
_cell.length_c   1.000
_cell.angle_alpha   90.00
_cell.angle_beta   90.00
_cell.angle_gamma   90.00
#
_symmetry.space_group_name_H-M   'P 1'
#
loop_
_entity.id
_entity.type
_entity.pdbx_description
1 polymer ?
#
loop_
_entity_poly.entity_id
_entity_poly.type
_entity_poly.pdbx_seq_one_letter_code
_entity_poly.pdbx_strand_id
1 'polypeptide(L)'
;MHFNLLFPSAICAAMLSVSTYAGDTHDPNRTATIYLHGFDPDGADLDGVFGEDMQEELLGVIGDMAGLPLLEDGEAMNSVAATTYYGDIPPSYYTAADIAELEAVTEAWGGGMPRYGLIAAKYARHVMDRTGATQVNIVSVSMGTYVARWMIEHDSDGLASDGKIARWLSLEGVLSGNWAASNELVSDLFDIFGTPTIDVDQMHYGWCEANMNSPRTEMDNALYGDILVGMEVSSRDTDGTLTDIMLLKGDFHANDDVVTIDDAYFLTTTSQSHFLGHEPTRTYFHVNHYELAEHTPAMAQVASFLTGQRRVKIELTQAQIEDINEPDDPWWDFTPAEIVFTSSVVSPQAQANWGITEPMCNRPADGVSAPIHEVGGNGDSVQPNQLVYDDFVAPGETVLHVTVGAVEIDDDLRYDVWEPLIGDGWDELGEDTITVDVSTPGIHTRSIDAPDFNGTIRVEVIDYPFAELNDTLPGDVDGDGVVGVNDLLAIIAAWGPCSGCSEDITGDGVVDVNDLLAGLAAWTG
;
A
#
# COMPACT_ATOMS: atom_id res chain seq x y z
N MET A 1 0.72 32.73 -53.60
CA MET A 1 0.02 32.73 -52.30
C MET A 1 -0.90 31.51 -52.28
N HIS A 2 -0.71 30.67 -51.26
CA HIS A 2 -1.52 29.52 -50.84
C HIS A 2 -1.58 28.31 -51.79
N PHE A 3 -0.64 27.38 -51.57
CA PHE A 3 -0.80 25.95 -51.85
C PHE A 3 -1.32 25.28 -50.57
N ASN A 4 -2.49 24.64 -50.66
CA ASN A 4 -3.00 23.72 -49.63
C ASN A 4 -2.19 22.42 -49.67
N LEU A 5 -1.55 22.07 -48.56
CA LEU A 5 -1.04 20.72 -48.31
C LEU A 5 -1.85 20.12 -47.15
N LEU A 6 -2.71 19.17 -47.50
CA LEU A 6 -3.33 18.24 -46.56
C LEU A 6 -2.22 17.33 -46.01
N PHE A 7 -1.94 17.40 -44.71
CA PHE A 7 -1.20 16.38 -44.00
C PHE A 7 -2.16 15.25 -43.61
N PRO A 8 -1.88 13.98 -43.94
CA PRO A 8 -2.58 12.86 -43.34
C PRO A 8 -2.06 12.65 -41.92
N SER A 9 -2.98 12.65 -40.96
CA SER A 9 -2.74 12.29 -39.56
C SER A 9 -2.18 10.87 -39.49
N ALA A 10 -0.93 10.72 -39.06
CA ALA A 10 -0.37 9.44 -38.70
C ALA A 10 -0.90 9.08 -37.30
N ILE A 11 -1.83 8.13 -37.25
CA ILE A 11 -2.19 7.43 -36.02
C ILE A 11 -0.96 6.59 -35.64
N CYS A 12 -0.20 7.05 -34.66
CA CYS A 12 0.78 6.22 -33.97
C CYS A 12 0.01 5.23 -33.10
N ALA A 13 -0.31 4.06 -33.66
CA ALA A 13 -0.66 2.90 -32.86
C ALA A 13 0.62 2.50 -32.10
N ALA A 14 0.69 2.83 -30.81
CA ALA A 14 1.63 2.21 -29.90
C ALA A 14 1.33 0.70 -29.94
N MET A 15 2.21 -0.07 -30.58
CA MET A 15 2.21 -1.52 -30.39
C MET A 15 2.66 -1.75 -28.95
N LEU A 16 1.70 -1.95 -28.04
CA LEU A 16 1.94 -2.65 -26.79
C LEU A 16 2.58 -3.98 -27.18
N SER A 17 3.89 -4.09 -26.98
CA SER A 17 4.53 -5.39 -26.88
C SER A 17 3.90 -6.05 -25.65
N VAL A 18 2.90 -6.89 -25.87
CA VAL A 18 2.49 -7.88 -24.89
C VAL A 18 3.71 -8.79 -24.74
N SER A 19 4.59 -8.42 -23.82
CA SER A 19 5.55 -9.36 -23.28
C SER A 19 4.70 -10.49 -22.73
N THR A 20 4.95 -11.71 -23.20
CA THR A 20 4.30 -12.89 -22.67
C THR A 20 4.76 -13.02 -21.21
N TYR A 21 4.05 -12.37 -20.29
CA TYR A 21 4.24 -12.53 -18.86
C TYR A 21 3.98 -14.01 -18.59
N ALA A 22 5.02 -14.72 -18.15
CA ALA A 22 4.87 -16.11 -17.76
C ALA A 22 4.01 -16.12 -16.49
N GLY A 23 2.88 -16.84 -16.50
CA GLY A 23 1.93 -16.88 -15.38
C GLY A 23 2.44 -17.55 -14.10
N ASP A 24 3.77 -17.62 -13.90
CA ASP A 24 4.41 -18.28 -12.75
C ASP A 24 4.96 -17.26 -11.72
N THR A 25 4.95 -15.95 -12.02
CA THR A 25 5.43 -14.88 -11.12
C THR A 25 4.28 -14.01 -10.62
N HIS A 26 4.39 -13.50 -9.39
CA HIS A 26 3.34 -12.79 -8.67
C HIS A 26 2.06 -13.63 -8.47
N ASP A 27 2.20 -14.96 -8.54
CA ASP A 27 1.12 -15.90 -8.25
C ASP A 27 0.86 -15.91 -6.73
N PRO A 28 -0.32 -15.48 -6.27
CA PRO A 28 -0.63 -15.43 -4.84
C PRO A 28 -0.65 -16.83 -4.19
N ASN A 29 -0.75 -17.92 -4.97
CA ASN A 29 -0.71 -19.29 -4.47
C ASN A 29 0.72 -19.80 -4.25
N ARG A 30 1.75 -19.09 -4.73
CA ARG A 30 3.16 -19.51 -4.71
C ARG A 30 4.10 -18.46 -4.09
N THR A 31 3.52 -17.53 -3.34
CA THR A 31 4.19 -16.35 -2.81
C THR A 31 3.88 -16.21 -1.33
N ALA A 32 4.86 -16.45 -0.47
CA ALA A 32 4.71 -16.26 0.98
C ALA A 32 4.67 -14.76 1.31
N THR A 33 4.05 -14.37 2.42
CA THR A 33 4.01 -12.96 2.84
C THR A 33 4.86 -12.77 4.09
N ILE A 34 5.81 -11.84 4.04
CA ILE A 34 6.67 -11.47 5.17
C ILE A 34 6.21 -10.11 5.70
N TYR A 35 5.71 -10.11 6.92
CA TYR A 35 5.39 -8.91 7.67
C TYR A 35 6.63 -8.39 8.40
N LEU A 36 6.91 -7.10 8.26
CA LEU A 36 8.00 -6.40 8.93
C LEU A 36 7.43 -5.34 9.87
N HIS A 37 7.60 -5.58 11.18
CA HIS A 37 7.09 -4.69 12.24
C HIS A 37 7.78 -3.32 12.25
N GLY A 38 7.16 -2.39 12.96
CA GLY A 38 7.59 -0.99 13.09
C GLY A 38 8.69 -0.77 14.14
N PHE A 39 8.86 0.49 14.51
CA PHE A 39 9.81 0.92 15.53
C PHE A 39 9.47 0.36 16.92
N ASP A 40 10.46 -0.19 17.61
CA ASP A 40 10.39 -0.52 19.03
C ASP A 40 11.47 0.31 19.77
N PRO A 41 11.11 1.17 20.73
CA PRO A 41 12.08 1.99 21.45
C PRO A 41 13.14 1.18 22.21
N ASP A 42 12.83 -0.06 22.60
CA ASP A 42 13.77 -0.98 23.26
C ASP A 42 14.43 -1.95 22.27
N GLY A 43 14.01 -1.94 21.00
CA GLY A 43 14.40 -2.95 20.00
C GLY A 43 15.89 -2.95 19.68
N ALA A 44 16.50 -1.78 19.52
CA ALA A 44 17.92 -1.67 19.17
C ALA A 44 18.86 -2.30 20.21
N ASP A 45 18.43 -2.34 21.48
CA ASP A 45 19.16 -2.91 22.62
C ASP A 45 18.59 -4.28 23.08
N LEU A 46 17.67 -4.86 22.31
CA LEU A 46 17.00 -6.12 22.68
C LEU A 46 17.99 -7.30 22.70
N ASP A 47 18.05 -7.99 23.85
CA ASP A 47 18.68 -9.30 23.96
C ASP A 47 17.71 -10.38 23.45
N GLY A 48 18.11 -11.21 22.48
CA GLY A 48 17.19 -12.20 21.90
C GLY A 48 17.62 -12.80 20.58
N VAL A 49 16.86 -13.80 20.13
CA VAL A 49 17.07 -14.42 18.82
C VAL A 49 16.38 -13.57 17.76
N PHE A 50 17.14 -13.05 16.81
CA PHE A 50 16.61 -12.35 15.65
C PHE A 50 16.32 -13.33 14.52
N GLY A 51 15.47 -12.95 13.56
CA GLY A 51 15.27 -13.73 12.34
C GLY A 51 14.55 -15.07 12.55
N GLU A 52 13.88 -15.30 13.68
CA GLU A 52 12.99 -16.45 13.88
C GLU A 52 11.53 -16.03 13.67
N ASP A 53 10.64 -17.02 13.53
CA ASP A 53 9.20 -16.79 13.45
C ASP A 53 8.72 -16.05 14.71
N MET A 54 7.98 -14.96 14.52
CA MET A 54 7.33 -14.23 15.60
C MET A 54 5.82 -14.29 15.45
N GLN A 55 5.12 -14.28 16.58
CA GLN A 55 3.67 -14.07 16.60
C GLN A 55 3.38 -12.58 16.63
N GLU A 56 2.48 -12.15 15.76
CA GLU A 56 2.00 -10.80 15.65
C GLU A 56 0.48 -10.84 15.42
N GLU A 57 -0.28 -10.04 16.17
CA GLU A 57 -1.74 -10.05 16.12
C GLU A 57 -2.25 -9.73 14.70
N LEU A 58 -1.54 -8.83 14.00
CA LEU A 58 -1.88 -8.42 12.65
C LEU A 58 -1.81 -9.56 11.62
N LEU A 59 -1.00 -10.61 11.86
CA LEU A 59 -0.90 -11.74 10.93
C LEU A 59 -2.23 -12.47 10.81
N GLY A 60 -2.90 -12.71 11.94
CA GLY A 60 -4.22 -13.35 11.95
C GLY A 60 -5.24 -12.54 11.16
N VAL A 61 -5.23 -11.22 11.31
CA VAL A 61 -6.13 -10.32 10.58
C VAL A 61 -5.84 -10.35 9.07
N ILE A 62 -4.56 -10.27 8.68
CA ILE A 62 -4.14 -10.34 7.27
C ILE A 62 -4.52 -11.71 6.67
N GLY A 63 -4.18 -12.80 7.37
CA GLY A 63 -4.47 -14.16 6.94
C GLY A 63 -5.97 -14.39 6.74
N ASP A 64 -6.79 -14.00 7.72
CA ASP A 64 -8.25 -14.16 7.68
C ASP A 64 -8.89 -13.35 6.54
N MET A 65 -8.49 -12.08 6.34
CA MET A 65 -9.06 -11.24 5.30
C MET A 65 -8.60 -11.63 3.89
N ALA A 66 -7.34 -12.03 3.75
CA ALA A 66 -6.75 -12.42 2.48
C ALA A 66 -7.04 -13.88 2.10
N GLY A 67 -7.55 -14.69 3.03
CA GLY A 67 -7.71 -16.14 2.83
C GLY A 67 -6.37 -16.87 2.73
N LEU A 68 -5.36 -16.42 3.49
CA LEU A 68 -4.00 -16.97 3.46
C LEU A 68 -3.70 -17.70 4.79
N PRO A 69 -3.04 -18.87 4.76
CA PRO A 69 -2.68 -19.59 5.97
C PRO A 69 -1.58 -18.85 6.74
N LEU A 70 -1.54 -19.03 8.06
CA LEU A 70 -0.40 -18.58 8.87
C LEU A 70 0.71 -19.63 8.82
N LEU A 71 1.97 -19.19 8.81
CA LEU A 71 3.12 -20.09 8.80
C LEU A 71 3.15 -21.02 10.04
N GLU A 72 2.63 -20.55 11.18
CA GLU A 72 2.55 -21.35 12.40
C GLU A 72 1.52 -22.50 12.33
N ASP A 73 0.52 -22.37 11.47
CA ASP A 73 -0.51 -23.38 11.25
C ASP A 73 -0.11 -24.41 10.18
N GLY A 74 0.80 -24.03 9.28
CA GLY A 74 1.32 -24.90 8.22
C GLY A 74 2.30 -24.19 7.27
N GLU A 75 3.18 -24.96 6.64
CA GLU A 75 4.22 -24.45 5.73
C GLU A 75 3.74 -24.42 4.26
N ALA A 76 2.57 -23.83 4.01
CA ALA A 76 2.06 -23.63 2.65
C ALA A 76 2.88 -22.55 1.90
N MET A 77 2.92 -22.63 0.55
CA MET A 77 3.71 -21.71 -0.27
C MET A 77 3.26 -20.24 -0.19
N ASN A 78 2.03 -19.99 0.26
CA ASN A 78 1.43 -18.67 0.40
C ASN A 78 1.24 -18.25 1.86
N SER A 79 1.91 -18.92 2.81
CA SER A 79 1.78 -18.61 4.23
C SER A 79 2.21 -17.18 4.56
N VAL A 80 1.50 -16.58 5.51
CA VAL A 80 1.83 -15.30 6.13
C VAL A 80 2.75 -15.55 7.33
N ALA A 81 3.85 -14.82 7.40
CA ALA A 81 4.90 -14.98 8.39
C ALA A 81 5.42 -13.61 8.84
N ALA A 82 6.02 -13.56 10.02
CA ALA A 82 6.71 -12.38 10.52
C ALA A 82 8.00 -12.78 11.21
N THR A 83 8.92 -11.83 11.28
CA THR A 83 10.13 -11.97 12.09
C THR A 83 10.48 -10.65 12.77
N THR A 84 11.18 -10.76 13.90
CA THR A 84 11.87 -9.60 14.45
C THR A 84 13.28 -9.52 13.90
N TYR A 85 13.69 -8.32 13.52
CA TYR A 85 15.07 -8.01 13.14
C TYR A 85 15.91 -7.50 14.33
N TYR A 86 15.30 -7.37 15.51
CA TYR A 86 15.95 -7.06 16.77
C TYR A 86 16.46 -8.32 17.47
N GLY A 87 17.46 -8.17 18.34
CA GLY A 87 18.15 -9.30 18.98
C GLY A 87 19.63 -9.37 18.64
N ASP A 88 20.39 -10.05 19.48
CA ASP A 88 21.85 -10.22 19.41
C ASP A 88 22.29 -11.69 19.23
N ILE A 89 21.36 -12.64 19.28
CA ILE A 89 21.61 -14.07 19.15
C ILE A 89 21.23 -14.53 17.73
N PRO A 90 22.17 -15.10 16.94
CA PRO A 90 21.85 -15.65 15.62
C PRO A 90 20.87 -16.84 15.70
N PRO A 91 19.93 -16.95 14.74
CA PRO A 91 18.97 -18.05 14.70
C PRO A 91 19.66 -19.36 14.29
N SER A 92 18.97 -20.47 14.54
CA SER A 92 19.59 -21.80 14.41
C SER A 92 19.94 -22.21 12.98
N TYR A 93 19.29 -21.58 11.99
CA TYR A 93 19.49 -21.86 10.57
C TYR A 93 20.65 -21.05 9.94
N TYR A 94 21.24 -20.09 10.65
CA TYR A 94 22.38 -19.32 10.13
C TYR A 94 23.64 -20.18 10.05
N THR A 95 24.33 -20.10 8.91
CA THR A 95 25.66 -20.68 8.76
C THR A 95 26.74 -19.75 9.33
N ALA A 96 27.97 -20.27 9.44
CA ALA A 96 29.11 -19.43 9.80
C ALA A 96 29.39 -18.32 8.76
N ALA A 97 28.97 -18.50 7.50
CA ALA A 97 29.09 -17.47 6.48
C ALA A 97 28.05 -16.35 6.69
N ASP A 98 26.81 -16.71 7.01
CA ASP A 98 25.73 -15.75 7.30
C ASP A 98 26.06 -14.88 8.51
N ILE A 99 26.60 -15.50 9.57
CA ILE A 99 27.05 -14.77 10.76
C ILE A 99 28.19 -13.82 10.41
N ALA A 100 29.20 -14.27 9.65
CA ALA A 100 30.32 -13.42 9.25
C ALA A 100 29.90 -12.25 8.35
N GLU A 101 28.92 -12.47 7.47
CA GLU A 101 28.34 -11.42 6.62
C GLU A 101 27.58 -10.39 7.47
N LEU A 102 26.73 -10.84 8.39
CA LEU A 102 26.00 -9.96 9.30
C LEU A 102 26.94 -9.15 10.20
N GLU A 103 27.99 -9.78 10.73
CA GLU A 103 29.04 -9.10 11.50
C GLU A 103 29.74 -8.03 10.64
N ALA A 104 30.07 -8.34 9.38
CA ALA A 104 30.71 -7.39 8.47
C ALA A 104 29.80 -6.20 8.12
N VAL A 105 28.51 -6.43 7.86
CA VAL A 105 27.52 -5.37 7.64
C VAL A 105 27.36 -4.52 8.89
N THR A 106 27.27 -5.15 10.07
CA THR A 106 27.17 -4.44 11.34
C THR A 106 28.42 -3.60 11.63
N GLU A 107 29.63 -4.11 11.36
CA GLU A 107 30.87 -3.35 11.52
C GLU A 107 30.97 -2.17 10.54
N ALA A 108 30.52 -2.35 9.30
CA ALA A 108 30.56 -1.32 8.28
C ALA A 108 29.60 -0.16 8.56
N TRP A 109 28.43 -0.45 9.13
CA TRP A 109 27.32 0.51 9.25
C TRP A 109 26.90 0.86 10.68
N GLY A 110 27.44 0.14 11.67
CA GLY A 110 27.11 0.32 13.08
C GLY A 110 25.88 -0.46 13.57
N GLY A 111 25.17 -1.18 12.69
CA GLY A 111 23.87 -1.81 12.98
C GLY A 111 22.73 -1.10 12.25
N GLY A 112 21.51 -1.12 12.80
CA GLY A 112 20.33 -0.43 12.24
C GLY A 112 19.82 -1.05 10.93
N MET A 113 19.27 -0.20 10.05
CA MET A 113 18.64 -0.58 8.76
C MET A 113 19.47 -1.55 7.92
N PRO A 114 20.80 -1.38 7.78
CA PRO A 114 21.62 -2.33 7.00
C PRO A 114 21.64 -3.73 7.59
N ARG A 115 21.73 -3.83 8.92
CA ARG A 115 21.70 -5.10 9.63
C ARG A 115 20.29 -5.70 9.56
N TYR A 116 19.26 -4.91 9.81
CA TYR A 116 17.87 -5.36 9.80
C TYR A 116 17.42 -5.84 8.43
N GLY A 117 17.79 -5.12 7.37
CA GLY A 117 17.49 -5.51 6.00
C GLY A 117 18.13 -6.84 5.61
N LEU A 118 19.36 -7.12 6.08
CA LEU A 118 19.99 -8.42 5.85
C LEU A 118 19.30 -9.54 6.63
N ILE A 119 18.89 -9.29 7.87
CA ILE A 119 18.14 -10.27 8.68
C ILE A 119 16.81 -10.60 8.03
N ALA A 120 16.04 -9.57 7.64
CA ALA A 120 14.76 -9.73 6.97
C ALA A 120 14.90 -10.49 5.64
N ALA A 121 15.93 -10.20 4.85
CA ALA A 121 16.18 -10.90 3.59
C ALA A 121 16.52 -12.38 3.79
N LYS A 122 17.38 -12.70 4.77
CA LYS A 122 17.72 -14.09 5.10
C LYS A 122 16.53 -14.84 5.68
N TYR A 123 15.68 -14.18 6.47
CA TYR A 123 14.43 -14.76 6.95
C TYR A 123 13.46 -15.05 5.80
N ALA A 124 13.29 -14.11 4.86
CA ALA A 124 12.46 -14.32 3.68
C ALA A 124 12.91 -15.55 2.88
N ARG A 125 14.22 -15.72 2.65
CA ARG A 125 14.75 -16.94 2.02
C ARG A 125 14.50 -18.19 2.86
N HIS A 126 14.67 -18.10 4.17
CA HIS A 126 14.41 -19.22 5.07
C HIS A 126 12.96 -19.69 5.00
N VAL A 127 11.99 -18.77 4.96
CA VAL A 127 10.57 -19.08 4.75
C VAL A 127 10.35 -19.75 3.40
N MET A 128 10.94 -19.22 2.32
CA MET A 128 10.84 -19.84 0.99
C MET A 128 11.43 -21.27 0.96
N ASP A 129 12.54 -21.51 1.64
CA ASP A 129 13.16 -22.84 1.72
C ASP A 129 12.29 -23.85 2.49
N ARG A 130 11.55 -23.38 3.51
CA ARG A 130 10.61 -24.19 4.30
C ARG A 130 9.35 -24.52 3.52
N THR A 131 8.72 -23.53 2.91
CA THR A 131 7.39 -23.65 2.29
C THR A 131 7.44 -24.06 0.82
N GLY A 132 8.58 -23.90 0.15
CA GLY A 132 8.69 -24.05 -1.30
C GLY A 132 8.14 -22.86 -2.10
N ALA A 133 7.82 -21.74 -1.44
CA ALA A 133 7.42 -20.50 -2.10
C ALA A 133 8.46 -20.04 -3.13
N THR A 134 7.99 -19.50 -4.25
CA THR A 134 8.88 -19.08 -5.34
C THR A 134 9.29 -17.61 -5.28
N GLN A 135 8.47 -16.81 -4.59
CA GLN A 135 8.67 -15.39 -4.28
C GLN A 135 8.12 -15.07 -2.89
N VAL A 136 8.34 -13.86 -2.41
CA VAL A 136 7.72 -13.26 -1.22
C VAL A 136 7.01 -11.96 -1.56
N ASN A 137 5.91 -11.69 -0.85
CA ASN A 137 5.37 -10.35 -0.66
C ASN A 137 5.98 -9.77 0.62
N ILE A 138 6.26 -8.47 0.64
CA ILE A 138 6.63 -7.74 1.85
C ILE A 138 5.47 -6.85 2.25
N VAL A 139 4.98 -6.99 3.47
CA VAL A 139 4.07 -6.01 4.10
C VAL A 139 4.85 -5.38 5.23
N SER A 140 5.04 -4.07 5.20
CA SER A 140 5.87 -3.38 6.17
C SER A 140 5.14 -2.21 6.77
N VAL A 141 5.26 -2.02 8.09
CA VAL A 141 4.62 -0.91 8.80
C VAL A 141 5.68 0.04 9.34
N SER A 142 5.39 1.35 9.38
CA SER A 142 6.22 2.33 10.09
C SER A 142 7.72 2.21 9.72
N MET A 143 8.62 2.12 10.68
CA MET A 143 10.06 1.91 10.44
C MET A 143 10.40 0.62 9.67
N GLY A 144 9.56 -0.42 9.76
CA GLY A 144 9.72 -1.65 8.97
C GLY A 144 9.72 -1.39 7.47
N THR A 145 9.02 -0.34 7.01
CA THR A 145 9.09 0.11 5.61
C THR A 145 10.49 0.57 5.24
N TYR A 146 11.21 1.20 6.16
CA TYR A 146 12.57 1.61 5.89
C TYR A 146 13.53 0.44 5.79
N VAL A 147 13.32 -0.60 6.62
CA VAL A 147 14.02 -1.89 6.52
C VAL A 147 13.76 -2.54 5.17
N ALA A 148 12.50 -2.57 4.72
CA ALA A 148 12.12 -3.11 3.41
C ALA A 148 12.77 -2.32 2.26
N ARG A 149 12.75 -0.98 2.34
CA ARG A 149 13.37 -0.10 1.35
C ARG A 149 14.88 -0.35 1.26
N TRP A 150 15.57 -0.45 2.40
CA TRP A 150 16.99 -0.81 2.44
C TRP A 150 17.24 -2.15 1.79
N MET A 151 16.46 -3.17 2.17
CA MET A 151 16.55 -4.52 1.63
C MET A 151 16.45 -4.54 0.10
N ILE A 152 15.55 -3.72 -0.48
CA ILE A 152 15.38 -3.63 -1.93
C ILE A 152 16.50 -2.80 -2.56
N GLU A 153 16.74 -1.56 -2.14
CA GLU A 153 17.67 -0.66 -2.84
C GLU A 153 19.13 -1.11 -2.75
N HIS A 154 19.51 -1.82 -1.68
CA HIS A 154 20.84 -2.40 -1.48
C HIS A 154 20.93 -3.88 -1.83
N ASP A 155 19.84 -4.46 -2.35
CA ASP A 155 19.78 -5.87 -2.76
C ASP A 155 20.27 -6.83 -1.66
N SER A 156 19.78 -6.64 -0.43
CA SER A 156 20.19 -7.44 0.72
C SER A 156 19.99 -8.93 0.43
N ASP A 157 21.05 -9.71 0.64
CA ASP A 157 21.09 -11.15 0.33
C ASP A 157 20.75 -11.50 -1.14
N GLY A 158 20.80 -10.53 -2.08
CA GLY A 158 20.44 -10.71 -3.49
C GLY A 158 18.94 -10.89 -3.76
N LEU A 159 18.07 -10.60 -2.79
CA LEU A 159 16.65 -10.97 -2.84
C LEU A 159 15.90 -10.27 -3.98
N ALA A 160 16.16 -8.97 -4.21
CA ALA A 160 15.50 -8.20 -5.24
C ALA A 160 16.04 -8.57 -6.63
N SER A 161 17.36 -8.65 -6.81
CA SER A 161 17.97 -8.96 -8.11
C SER A 161 17.76 -10.40 -8.57
N ASP A 162 17.52 -11.33 -7.65
CA ASP A 162 17.08 -12.70 -7.96
C ASP A 162 15.59 -12.79 -8.34
N GLY A 163 14.86 -11.67 -8.32
CA GLY A 163 13.42 -11.61 -8.61
C GLY A 163 12.56 -12.30 -7.55
N LYS A 164 13.03 -12.33 -6.29
CA LYS A 164 12.32 -13.03 -5.21
C LYS A 164 11.25 -12.20 -4.52
N ILE A 165 11.22 -10.89 -4.73
CA ILE A 165 10.16 -10.03 -4.22
C ILE A 165 9.11 -9.85 -5.31
N ALA A 166 7.87 -10.28 -5.06
CA ALA A 166 6.75 -10.08 -5.97
C ALA A 166 6.05 -8.75 -5.68
N ARG A 167 5.72 -8.50 -4.41
CA ARG A 167 5.00 -7.31 -4.01
C ARG A 167 5.63 -6.68 -2.78
N TRP A 168 5.51 -5.37 -2.66
CA TRP A 168 5.83 -4.63 -1.44
C TRP A 168 4.73 -3.61 -1.15
N LEU A 169 4.08 -3.76 0.00
CA LEU A 169 3.09 -2.82 0.51
C LEU A 169 3.63 -2.15 1.78
N SER A 170 3.71 -0.83 1.74
CA SER A 170 4.06 0.00 2.90
C SER A 170 2.80 0.54 3.57
N LEU A 171 2.72 0.43 4.89
CA LEU A 171 1.66 0.96 5.73
C LEU A 171 2.24 2.05 6.64
N GLU A 172 1.88 3.32 6.42
CA GLU A 172 2.38 4.49 7.20
C GLU A 172 3.90 4.50 7.36
N GLY A 173 4.60 4.13 6.28
CA GLY A 173 6.01 3.79 6.35
C GLY A 173 6.92 4.98 6.59
N VAL A 174 8.03 4.80 7.30
CA VAL A 174 9.12 5.80 7.38
C VAL A 174 9.98 5.71 6.11
N LEU A 175 9.34 5.90 4.96
CA LEU A 175 9.90 5.54 3.67
C LEU A 175 11.02 6.48 3.26
N SER A 176 10.87 7.77 3.52
CA SER A 176 11.83 8.81 3.14
C SER A 176 12.55 9.44 4.35
N GLY A 177 12.67 8.72 5.47
CA GLY A 177 13.10 9.27 6.76
C GLY A 177 11.92 9.86 7.54
N ASN A 178 12.19 10.52 8.66
CA ASN A 178 11.13 11.04 9.55
C ASN A 178 11.40 12.49 9.94
N TRP A 179 10.38 13.36 9.81
CA TRP A 179 10.45 14.77 10.17
C TRP A 179 10.81 15.01 11.64
N ALA A 180 10.15 14.29 12.55
CA ALA A 180 10.35 14.45 14.00
C ALA A 180 11.75 14.01 14.41
N ALA A 181 12.23 12.86 13.91
CA ALA A 181 13.62 12.41 14.11
C ALA A 181 14.62 13.45 13.56
N SER A 182 14.31 14.08 12.43
CA SER A 182 15.20 15.04 11.76
C SER A 182 15.26 16.43 12.41
N ASN A 183 14.59 16.63 13.55
CA ASN A 183 14.36 17.92 14.14
C ASN A 183 14.79 17.97 15.62
N GLU A 184 15.96 18.54 15.90
CA GLU A 184 16.58 18.55 17.25
C GLU A 184 15.70 19.17 18.36
N LEU A 185 14.76 20.07 18.03
CA LEU A 185 13.83 20.63 19.01
C LEU A 185 12.76 19.61 19.46
N VAL A 186 12.46 18.65 18.60
CA VAL A 186 11.39 17.65 18.74
C VAL A 186 11.94 16.41 19.45
N SER A 187 13.15 15.96 19.12
CA SER A 187 13.78 14.79 19.76
C SER A 187 13.91 14.91 21.29
N ASP A 188 14.03 16.13 21.82
CA ASP A 188 14.09 16.40 23.26
C ASP A 188 12.70 16.50 23.93
N LEU A 189 11.62 16.70 23.14
CA LEU A 189 10.25 16.93 23.61
C LEU A 189 9.35 15.69 23.41
N PHE A 190 9.64 14.90 22.38
CA PHE A 190 8.94 13.69 21.99
C PHE A 190 9.67 12.47 22.54
N ASP A 191 9.26 12.04 23.74
CA ASP A 191 9.62 10.72 24.31
C ASP A 191 9.03 9.55 23.47
N ILE A 192 8.40 9.84 22.32
CA ILE A 192 7.85 8.85 21.37
C ILE A 192 8.95 7.92 20.84
N PHE A 193 10.17 8.44 20.66
CA PHE A 193 11.32 7.65 20.22
C PHE A 193 12.16 7.10 21.39
N GLY A 194 11.82 7.43 22.65
CA GLY A 194 12.60 7.05 23.82
C GLY A 194 14.02 7.66 23.84
N THR A 195 15.01 6.90 24.32
CA THR A 195 16.42 7.33 24.31
C THR A 195 16.95 7.25 22.89
N PRO A 196 17.72 8.23 22.36
CA PRO A 196 18.27 8.17 21.02
C PRO A 196 18.96 6.83 20.74
N THR A 197 18.44 6.10 19.76
CA THR A 197 18.96 4.83 19.28
C THR A 197 19.50 4.98 17.87
N ILE A 198 20.24 3.97 17.40
CA ILE A 198 20.69 3.89 16.01
C ILE A 198 19.52 3.96 15.01
N ASP A 199 18.33 3.52 15.41
CA ASP A 199 17.13 3.57 14.56
C ASP A 199 16.71 5.00 14.29
N VAL A 200 16.63 5.81 15.35
CA VAL A 200 16.31 7.25 15.26
C VAL A 200 17.38 7.97 14.44
N ASP A 201 18.66 7.70 14.73
CA ASP A 201 19.80 8.28 14.00
C ASP A 201 19.72 8.04 12.50
N GLN A 202 19.27 6.84 12.09
CA GLN A 202 19.18 6.46 10.68
C GLN A 202 17.90 6.97 10.00
N MET A 203 16.84 7.28 10.77
CA MET A 203 15.62 7.93 10.26
C MET A 203 15.82 9.43 9.95
N HIS A 204 16.93 10.04 10.34
CA HIS A 204 17.24 11.42 9.94
C HIS A 204 17.31 11.57 8.42
N TYR A 205 16.74 12.65 7.89
CA TYR A 205 16.78 12.98 6.46
C TYR A 205 18.21 13.00 5.90
N GLY A 206 19.17 13.52 6.66
CA GLY A 206 20.57 13.55 6.25
C GLY A 206 21.20 12.15 6.11
N TRP A 207 20.77 11.19 6.93
CA TRP A 207 21.20 9.80 6.80
C TRP A 207 20.48 9.13 5.62
N CYS A 208 19.16 9.32 5.49
CA CYS A 208 18.40 8.77 4.36
C CYS A 208 18.95 9.23 3.01
N GLU A 209 19.15 10.53 2.83
CA GLU A 209 19.69 11.14 1.61
C GLU A 209 21.12 10.66 1.28
N ALA A 210 21.91 10.29 2.30
CA ALA A 210 23.28 9.84 2.10
C ALA A 210 23.39 8.35 1.75
N ASN A 211 22.38 7.54 2.08
CA ASN A 211 22.48 6.07 2.05
C ASN A 211 21.39 5.38 1.22
N MET A 212 20.32 6.09 0.85
CA MET A 212 19.28 5.62 -0.07
C MET A 212 19.39 6.36 -1.40
N ASN A 213 18.45 6.11 -2.33
CA ASN A 213 18.31 6.94 -3.52
C ASN A 213 18.21 8.43 -3.16
N SER A 214 18.84 9.28 -3.98
CA SER A 214 18.91 10.73 -3.79
C SER A 214 18.28 11.42 -5.01
N PRO A 215 17.19 12.20 -4.85
CA PRO A 215 16.60 12.61 -3.57
C PRO A 215 15.91 11.47 -2.81
N ARG A 216 15.93 11.54 -1.47
CA ARG A 216 15.33 10.53 -0.57
C ARG A 216 13.88 10.21 -0.89
N THR A 217 13.16 11.14 -1.49
CA THR A 217 11.73 11.05 -1.85
C THR A 217 11.47 10.47 -3.25
N GLU A 218 12.50 10.06 -3.99
CA GLU A 218 12.35 9.49 -5.34
C GLU A 218 12.58 7.98 -5.34
N MET A 219 11.67 7.24 -5.99
CA MET A 219 11.85 5.83 -6.33
C MET A 219 12.58 5.70 -7.67
N ASP A 220 13.91 5.74 -7.66
CA ASP A 220 14.76 5.58 -8.84
C ASP A 220 15.77 4.44 -8.68
N ASN A 221 15.30 3.18 -8.78
CA ASN A 221 16.18 2.01 -8.71
C ASN A 221 15.61 0.87 -9.58
N ALA A 222 16.44 0.32 -10.46
CA ALA A 222 16.04 -0.77 -11.35
C ALA A 222 15.60 -2.05 -10.62
N LEU A 223 15.99 -2.21 -9.34
CA LEU A 223 15.57 -3.34 -8.50
C LEU A 223 14.06 -3.33 -8.20
N TYR A 224 13.37 -2.20 -8.38
CA TYR A 224 11.91 -2.11 -8.27
C TYR A 224 11.18 -2.59 -9.54
N GLY A 225 11.86 -2.72 -10.68
CA GLY A 225 11.21 -2.89 -11.98
C GLY A 225 10.31 -4.13 -12.11
N ASP A 226 10.59 -5.17 -11.32
CA ASP A 226 9.82 -6.43 -11.25
C ASP A 226 9.05 -6.58 -9.92
N ILE A 227 8.88 -5.51 -9.14
CA ILE A 227 8.17 -5.50 -7.85
C ILE A 227 6.93 -4.62 -7.95
N LEU A 228 5.74 -5.18 -7.72
CA LEU A 228 4.53 -4.37 -7.53
C LEU A 228 4.60 -3.65 -6.17
N VAL A 229 4.68 -2.32 -6.20
CA VAL A 229 4.78 -1.48 -5.00
C VAL A 229 3.46 -0.77 -4.69
N GLY A 230 3.10 -0.72 -3.41
CA GLY A 230 1.96 0.05 -2.91
C GLY A 230 2.27 0.78 -1.61
N MET A 231 1.57 1.89 -1.38
CA MET A 231 1.74 2.74 -0.20
C MET A 231 0.38 3.17 0.35
N GLU A 232 0.14 2.85 1.61
CA GLU A 232 -0.99 3.34 2.40
C GLU A 232 -0.48 4.45 3.33
N VAL A 233 -1.15 5.59 3.33
CA VAL A 233 -0.80 6.76 4.14
C VAL A 233 -2.02 7.28 4.88
N SER A 234 -1.80 7.87 6.05
CA SER A 234 -2.87 8.44 6.87
C SER A 234 -2.60 9.90 7.23
N SER A 235 -3.67 10.62 7.57
CA SER A 235 -3.62 12.08 7.72
C SER A 235 -4.27 12.62 8.99
N ARG A 236 -4.51 11.80 10.00
CA ARG A 236 -5.18 12.27 11.23
C ARG A 236 -4.19 12.42 12.39
N ASP A 237 -3.89 13.66 12.71
CA ASP A 237 -3.20 14.04 13.95
C ASP A 237 -4.25 14.21 15.06
N THR A 238 -4.28 13.28 16.02
CA THR A 238 -5.29 13.24 17.09
C THR A 238 -4.75 13.88 18.38
N ASP A 239 -3.45 13.79 18.65
CA ASP A 239 -2.81 14.40 19.83
C ASP A 239 -2.57 15.90 19.64
N GLY A 240 -2.42 16.34 18.39
CA GLY A 240 -2.16 17.73 17.98
C GLY A 240 -0.73 18.19 18.25
N THR A 241 0.04 17.45 19.05
CA THR A 241 1.38 17.86 19.50
C THR A 241 2.34 18.02 18.33
N LEU A 242 2.32 17.11 17.34
CA LEU A 242 3.24 17.18 16.20
C LEU A 242 2.87 18.36 15.30
N THR A 243 1.59 18.51 14.97
CA THR A 243 1.04 19.68 14.28
C THR A 243 1.39 20.99 14.98
N ASP A 244 1.21 21.10 16.31
CA ASP A 244 1.50 22.31 17.07
C ASP A 244 2.97 22.71 16.97
N ILE A 245 3.91 21.76 17.02
CA ILE A 245 5.33 22.06 16.86
C ILE A 245 5.66 22.47 15.43
N MET A 246 5.11 21.75 14.45
CA MET A 246 5.28 22.08 13.04
C MET A 246 4.81 23.52 12.74
N LEU A 247 3.62 23.89 13.23
CA LEU A 247 3.08 25.25 13.11
C LEU A 247 3.95 26.28 13.85
N LEU A 248 4.42 25.97 15.06
CA LEU A 248 5.32 26.85 15.81
C LEU A 248 6.64 27.11 15.05
N LYS A 249 7.12 26.12 14.30
CA LYS A 249 8.32 26.23 13.46
C LYS A 249 8.06 26.87 12.09
N GLY A 250 6.81 26.97 11.66
CA GLY A 250 6.44 27.42 10.32
C GLY A 250 6.85 26.43 9.22
N ASP A 251 6.78 25.13 9.53
CA ASP A 251 7.17 24.02 8.65
C ASP A 251 6.12 22.90 8.79
N PHE A 252 4.88 23.23 8.42
CA PHE A 252 3.73 22.32 8.56
C PHE A 252 3.69 21.28 7.45
N HIS A 253 3.42 20.05 7.87
CA HIS A 253 3.15 18.90 7.01
C HIS A 253 1.98 18.12 7.59
N ALA A 254 1.06 17.67 6.72
CA ALA A 254 0.06 16.70 7.10
C ALA A 254 0.74 15.41 7.61
N ASN A 255 0.18 14.81 8.66
CA ASN A 255 0.82 13.73 9.40
C ASN A 255 -0.23 12.85 10.11
N ASP A 256 0.22 11.72 10.63
CA ASP A 256 -0.58 10.70 11.31
C ASP A 256 -0.30 10.61 12.83
N ASP A 257 0.16 11.68 13.48
CA ASP A 257 0.78 11.74 14.82
C ASP A 257 2.28 11.35 14.88
N VAL A 258 2.84 10.61 13.90
CA VAL A 258 4.22 10.07 13.98
C VAL A 258 5.05 10.37 12.72
N VAL A 259 4.47 10.18 11.55
CA VAL A 259 5.10 10.27 10.23
C VAL A 259 4.35 11.32 9.40
N THR A 260 5.10 12.15 8.68
CA THR A 260 4.48 13.07 7.71
C THR A 260 4.05 12.30 6.48
N ILE A 261 2.97 12.73 5.84
CA ILE A 261 2.50 12.10 4.60
C ILE A 261 3.60 12.15 3.54
N ASP A 262 4.34 13.27 3.43
CA ASP A 262 5.43 13.42 2.44
C ASP A 262 6.61 12.48 2.69
N ASP A 263 6.74 11.94 3.91
CA ASP A 263 7.73 10.92 4.25
C ASP A 263 7.21 9.49 4.06
N ALA A 264 5.89 9.31 3.98
CA ALA A 264 5.21 8.02 3.92
C ALA A 264 5.02 7.43 2.52
N TYR A 265 5.31 8.21 1.47
CA TYR A 265 5.31 7.73 0.08
C TYR A 265 6.42 8.38 -0.75
N PHE A 266 6.70 7.79 -1.92
CA PHE A 266 7.61 8.40 -2.89
C PHE A 266 6.94 9.55 -3.64
N LEU A 267 7.47 10.77 -3.50
CA LEU A 267 6.97 11.96 -4.20
C LEU A 267 7.15 11.88 -5.72
N THR A 268 8.19 11.16 -6.16
CA THR A 268 8.48 10.97 -7.59
C THR A 268 8.95 9.54 -7.85
N THR A 269 8.69 9.04 -9.05
CA THR A 269 9.08 7.69 -9.46
C THR A 269 9.55 7.71 -10.90
N THR A 270 10.53 6.88 -11.24
CA THR A 270 11.05 6.81 -12.62
C THR A 270 10.60 5.52 -13.30
N SER A 271 10.61 5.52 -14.63
CA SER A 271 10.13 4.38 -15.42
C SER A 271 10.92 3.08 -15.21
N GLN A 272 12.16 3.14 -14.69
CA GLN A 272 12.92 1.91 -14.38
C GLN A 272 12.41 1.22 -13.11
N SER A 273 11.69 1.95 -12.26
CA SER A 273 11.09 1.45 -11.03
C SER A 273 9.62 1.07 -11.21
N HIS A 274 9.06 1.19 -12.41
CA HIS A 274 7.64 0.95 -12.68
C HIS A 274 7.37 -0.50 -13.04
N PHE A 275 6.65 -1.21 -12.19
CA PHE A 275 6.15 -2.54 -12.50
C PHE A 275 5.11 -2.50 -13.63
N LEU A 276 5.39 -3.19 -14.72
CA LEU A 276 4.57 -3.17 -15.96
C LEU A 276 4.26 -1.75 -16.48
N GLY A 277 5.12 -0.77 -16.19
CA GLY A 277 4.95 0.62 -16.62
C GLY A 277 3.93 1.42 -15.81
N HIS A 278 3.50 0.92 -14.65
CA HIS A 278 2.62 1.61 -13.72
C HIS A 278 3.40 2.15 -12.51
N GLU A 279 3.02 3.35 -12.05
CA GLU A 279 3.48 3.91 -10.78
C GLU A 279 2.95 3.05 -9.60
N PRO A 280 3.59 3.09 -8.42
CA PRO A 280 3.07 2.43 -7.22
C PRO A 280 1.60 2.80 -6.92
N THR A 281 0.85 1.91 -6.24
CA THR A 281 -0.47 2.28 -5.70
C THR A 281 -0.31 3.29 -4.56
N ARG A 282 -1.33 4.11 -4.34
CA ARG A 282 -1.34 5.06 -3.23
C ARG A 282 -2.75 5.24 -2.69
N THR A 283 -2.94 4.88 -1.43
CA THR A 283 -4.22 5.01 -0.74
C THR A 283 -4.10 5.90 0.48
N TYR A 284 -5.15 6.69 0.72
CA TYR A 284 -5.23 7.62 1.83
C TYR A 284 -6.31 7.18 2.82
N PHE A 285 -5.97 7.24 4.11
CA PHE A 285 -6.90 7.06 5.21
C PHE A 285 -6.93 8.30 6.11
N HIS A 286 -7.99 8.39 6.94
CA HIS A 286 -8.13 9.44 7.95
C HIS A 286 -8.15 8.84 9.36
N VAL A 287 -7.06 8.16 9.69
CA VAL A 287 -6.74 7.58 11.00
C VAL A 287 -5.37 8.06 11.44
N ASN A 288 -5.00 7.78 12.68
CA ASN A 288 -3.62 8.02 13.14
C ASN A 288 -2.78 6.76 13.03
N HIS A 289 -1.48 6.92 13.28
CA HIS A 289 -0.45 5.89 13.11
C HIS A 289 -0.73 4.59 13.87
N TYR A 290 -1.38 4.69 15.03
CA TYR A 290 -1.61 3.54 15.91
C TYR A 290 -2.97 2.88 15.66
N GLU A 291 -3.89 3.58 15.00
CA GLU A 291 -5.22 3.06 14.67
C GLU A 291 -5.24 2.27 13.35
N LEU A 292 -4.27 2.49 12.44
CA LEU A 292 -4.27 1.85 11.14
C LEU A 292 -4.29 0.31 11.22
N ALA A 293 -3.55 -0.27 12.16
CA ALA A 293 -3.50 -1.72 12.36
C ALA A 293 -4.87 -2.32 12.72
N GLU A 294 -5.77 -1.53 13.32
CA GLU A 294 -7.14 -1.93 13.64
C GLU A 294 -8.16 -1.42 12.59
N HIS A 295 -7.72 -0.63 11.62
CA HIS A 295 -8.57 -0.04 10.60
C HIS A 295 -8.90 -1.08 9.51
N THR A 296 -10.10 -1.65 9.60
CA THR A 296 -10.52 -2.75 8.70
C THR A 296 -10.48 -2.43 7.20
N PRO A 297 -10.74 -1.19 6.71
CA PRO A 297 -10.54 -0.86 5.30
C PRO A 297 -9.08 -0.99 4.83
N ALA A 298 -8.11 -0.62 5.67
CA ALA A 298 -6.68 -0.81 5.39
C ALA A 298 -6.34 -2.29 5.30
N MET A 299 -6.82 -3.10 6.25
CA MET A 299 -6.58 -4.54 6.23
C MET A 299 -7.23 -5.25 5.02
N ALA A 300 -8.40 -4.78 4.58
CA ALA A 300 -9.02 -5.26 3.35
C ALA A 300 -8.25 -4.83 2.07
N GLN A 301 -7.52 -3.71 2.10
CA GLN A 301 -6.60 -3.33 1.03
C GLN A 301 -5.35 -4.19 1.01
N VAL A 302 -4.75 -4.45 2.17
CA VAL A 302 -3.67 -5.43 2.29
C VAL A 302 -4.08 -6.75 1.66
N ALA A 303 -5.26 -7.28 2.01
CA ALA A 303 -5.79 -8.51 1.41
C ALA A 303 -5.95 -8.40 -0.12
N SER A 304 -6.56 -7.32 -0.61
CA SER A 304 -6.79 -7.10 -2.04
C SER A 304 -5.50 -6.90 -2.83
N PHE A 305 -4.48 -6.26 -2.25
CA PHE A 305 -3.18 -6.04 -2.85
C PHE A 305 -2.37 -7.34 -2.95
N LEU A 306 -2.42 -8.19 -1.91
CA LEU A 306 -1.71 -9.46 -1.85
C LEU A 306 -2.28 -10.52 -2.79
N THR A 307 -3.58 -10.47 -3.09
CA THR A 307 -4.29 -11.57 -3.78
C THR A 307 -4.99 -11.15 -5.06
N GLY A 308 -5.28 -9.85 -5.21
CA GLY A 308 -6.06 -9.31 -6.29
C GLY A 308 -5.28 -9.12 -7.59
N GLN A 309 -6.07 -8.86 -8.64
CA GLN A 309 -5.57 -8.67 -10.01
C GLN A 309 -6.05 -7.37 -10.63
N ARG A 310 -7.08 -6.74 -10.05
CA ARG A 310 -7.70 -5.55 -10.61
C ARG A 310 -7.38 -4.34 -9.76
N ARG A 311 -6.64 -3.41 -10.35
CA ARG A 311 -6.37 -2.08 -9.79
C ARG A 311 -7.31 -1.07 -10.43
N VAL A 312 -7.78 -0.11 -9.65
CA VAL A 312 -8.57 1.01 -10.13
C VAL A 312 -7.89 2.30 -9.70
N LYS A 313 -7.63 3.19 -10.66
CA LYS A 313 -7.14 4.55 -10.42
C LYS A 313 -8.24 5.56 -10.78
N ILE A 314 -8.56 6.45 -9.85
CA ILE A 314 -9.55 7.51 -9.99
C ILE A 314 -8.90 8.85 -9.69
N GLU A 315 -9.04 9.81 -10.60
CA GLU A 315 -8.44 11.14 -10.49
C GLU A 315 -9.49 12.22 -10.79
N LEU A 316 -9.60 13.24 -9.93
CA LEU A 316 -10.33 14.46 -10.25
C LEU A 316 -9.47 15.33 -11.16
N THR A 317 -9.79 15.35 -12.45
CA THR A 317 -8.96 15.98 -13.48
C THR A 317 -9.32 17.44 -13.76
N GLN A 318 -10.57 17.81 -13.52
CA GLN A 318 -11.08 19.16 -13.74
C GLN A 318 -12.20 19.44 -12.74
N ALA A 319 -12.25 20.66 -12.25
CA ALA A 319 -13.41 21.19 -11.53
C ALA A 319 -13.71 22.61 -12.01
N GLN A 320 -14.99 22.94 -12.14
CA GLN A 320 -15.49 24.29 -12.39
C GLN A 320 -16.30 24.70 -11.15
N ILE A 321 -15.91 25.78 -10.51
CA ILE A 321 -16.58 26.28 -9.31
C ILE A 321 -17.76 27.15 -9.76
N GLU A 322 -18.97 26.85 -9.32
CA GLU A 322 -20.17 27.62 -9.63
C GLU A 322 -20.37 28.77 -8.64
N ASP A 323 -20.13 28.51 -7.34
CA ASP A 323 -20.13 29.51 -6.29
C ASP A 323 -18.88 29.35 -5.42
N ILE A 324 -18.09 30.41 -5.31
CA ILE A 324 -16.87 30.40 -4.50
C ILE A 324 -17.15 30.68 -3.02
N ASN A 325 -18.39 30.99 -2.64
CA ASN A 325 -18.82 31.34 -1.28
C ASN A 325 -18.16 32.58 -0.64
N GLU A 326 -17.35 33.34 -1.38
CA GLU A 326 -16.80 34.62 -0.95
C GLU A 326 -17.85 35.75 -0.91
N PRO A 327 -17.75 36.70 0.04
CA PRO A 327 -18.59 37.88 0.03
C PRO A 327 -18.25 38.83 -1.12
N ASP A 328 -19.26 39.17 -1.94
CA ASP A 328 -19.25 40.24 -2.94
C ASP A 328 -19.02 41.65 -2.29
N ASP A 329 -17.84 41.97 -1.73
CA ASP A 329 -17.49 43.30 -1.19
C ASP A 329 -16.53 44.07 -2.12
N PRO A 330 -16.99 45.08 -2.87
CA PRO A 330 -16.18 45.84 -3.83
C PRO A 330 -15.03 46.67 -3.22
N TRP A 331 -14.83 46.67 -1.90
CA TRP A 331 -13.71 47.32 -1.22
C TRP A 331 -12.62 46.36 -0.74
N TRP A 332 -12.93 45.07 -0.61
CA TRP A 332 -12.07 44.04 -0.01
C TRP A 332 -11.95 42.75 -0.83
N ASP A 333 -12.84 42.52 -1.81
CA ASP A 333 -12.87 41.38 -2.73
C ASP A 333 -11.75 41.47 -3.79
N PHE A 334 -10.56 41.04 -3.38
CA PHE A 334 -9.39 40.87 -4.24
C PHE A 334 -8.62 39.57 -3.94
N THR A 335 -9.08 38.77 -2.98
CA THR A 335 -8.46 37.49 -2.62
C THR A 335 -9.18 36.38 -3.40
N PRO A 336 -8.43 35.45 -4.00
CA PRO A 336 -9.04 34.25 -4.60
C PRO A 336 -9.63 33.37 -3.50
N ALA A 337 -10.65 32.58 -3.81
CA ALA A 337 -11.15 31.58 -2.88
C ALA A 337 -10.19 30.39 -2.79
N GLU A 338 -9.96 29.89 -1.59
CA GLU A 338 -9.05 28.78 -1.30
C GLU A 338 -9.78 27.43 -1.27
N ILE A 339 -9.92 26.81 -2.44
CA ILE A 339 -10.72 25.58 -2.57
C ILE A 339 -9.89 24.31 -2.32
N VAL A 340 -10.40 23.44 -1.47
CA VAL A 340 -9.87 22.09 -1.24
C VAL A 340 -10.92 21.05 -1.63
N PHE A 341 -10.53 20.09 -2.48
CA PHE A 341 -11.42 18.97 -2.85
C PHE A 341 -11.28 17.81 -1.87
N THR A 342 -12.41 17.32 -1.38
CA THR A 342 -12.49 16.14 -0.52
C THR A 342 -12.92 14.93 -1.31
N SER A 343 -12.55 13.73 -0.86
CA SER A 343 -12.98 12.50 -1.53
C SER A 343 -13.13 11.32 -0.58
N SER A 344 -14.12 10.47 -0.85
CA SER A 344 -14.37 9.23 -0.14
C SER A 344 -14.79 8.13 -1.12
N VAL A 345 -14.25 6.92 -0.97
CA VAL A 345 -14.57 5.79 -1.85
C VAL A 345 -14.97 4.58 -1.03
N VAL A 346 -16.19 4.07 -1.25
CA VAL A 346 -16.73 2.89 -0.58
C VAL A 346 -16.80 1.73 -1.57
N SER A 347 -16.42 0.52 -1.10
CA SER A 347 -16.50 -0.73 -1.85
C SER A 347 -17.70 -1.56 -1.38
N PRO A 348 -18.75 -1.71 -2.23
CA PRO A 348 -19.86 -2.61 -1.94
C PRO A 348 -19.42 -4.07 -1.79
N GLN A 349 -18.37 -4.49 -2.48
CA GLN A 349 -17.84 -5.85 -2.36
C GLN A 349 -17.09 -6.06 -1.04
N ALA A 350 -16.34 -5.06 -0.54
CA ALA A 350 -15.75 -5.13 0.80
C ALA A 350 -16.83 -5.22 1.90
N GLN A 351 -17.96 -4.52 1.73
CA GLN A 351 -19.12 -4.68 2.60
C GLN A 351 -19.68 -6.11 2.55
N ALA A 352 -19.78 -6.70 1.35
CA ALA A 352 -20.31 -8.05 1.19
C ALA A 352 -19.36 -9.13 1.74
N ASN A 353 -18.05 -8.97 1.55
CA ASN A 353 -17.03 -9.94 1.95
C ASN A 353 -16.72 -9.87 3.44
N TRP A 354 -16.58 -8.66 3.98
CA TRP A 354 -16.02 -8.43 5.33
C TRP A 354 -16.91 -7.56 6.23
N GLY A 355 -18.06 -7.07 5.73
CA GLY A 355 -18.96 -6.22 6.50
C GLY A 355 -18.49 -4.77 6.66
N ILE A 356 -17.46 -4.36 5.90
CA ILE A 356 -16.86 -3.02 5.97
C ILE A 356 -17.79 -2.00 5.30
N THR A 357 -18.17 -0.97 6.05
CA THR A 357 -19.03 0.12 5.54
C THR A 357 -18.32 1.45 5.43
N GLU A 358 -17.17 1.53 6.08
CA GLU A 358 -16.23 2.62 6.07
C GLU A 358 -15.60 2.78 4.68
N PRO A 359 -15.16 4.00 4.30
CA PRO A 359 -14.46 4.21 3.05
C PRO A 359 -13.15 3.43 2.97
N MET A 360 -12.90 2.82 1.81
CA MET A 360 -11.61 2.25 1.45
C MET A 360 -10.57 3.35 1.24
N CYS A 361 -10.94 4.53 0.76
CA CYS A 361 -10.02 5.67 0.67
C CYS A 361 -10.78 6.91 1.12
N ASN A 362 -10.15 7.74 1.96
CA ASN A 362 -10.76 8.94 2.49
C ASN A 362 -9.73 10.07 2.58
N ARG A 363 -10.07 11.23 2.00
CA ARG A 363 -9.29 12.46 2.04
C ARG A 363 -10.23 13.62 2.41
N PRO A 364 -10.55 13.78 3.70
CA PRO A 364 -11.30 14.92 4.15
C PRO A 364 -10.38 16.14 4.24
N ALA A 365 -10.97 17.35 4.24
CA ALA A 365 -10.18 18.57 4.27
C ALA A 365 -9.45 18.76 5.61
N ASP A 366 -9.97 18.24 6.73
CA ASP A 366 -9.32 18.38 8.05
C ASP A 366 -8.05 17.53 8.20
N GLY A 367 -7.84 16.54 7.31
CA GLY A 367 -6.60 15.79 7.20
C GLY A 367 -5.47 16.55 6.50
N VAL A 368 -5.76 17.69 5.84
CA VAL A 368 -4.76 18.57 5.20
C VAL A 368 -3.85 17.85 4.19
N SER A 369 -4.30 16.69 3.70
CA SER A 369 -3.56 15.87 2.74
C SER A 369 -3.87 16.24 1.31
N ALA A 370 -4.96 16.99 1.06
CA ALA A 370 -5.38 17.46 -0.24
C ALA A 370 -4.76 18.84 -0.57
N PRO A 371 -4.39 19.10 -1.83
CA PRO A 371 -3.85 20.40 -2.23
C PRO A 371 -4.93 21.49 -2.22
N ILE A 372 -4.50 22.71 -1.96
CA ILE A 372 -5.33 23.91 -2.08
C ILE A 372 -5.31 24.47 -3.52
N HIS A 373 -6.41 25.07 -3.93
CA HIS A 373 -6.59 25.66 -5.24
C HIS A 373 -7.20 27.06 -5.15
N GLU A 374 -6.42 28.08 -5.50
CA GLU A 374 -6.90 29.46 -5.61
C GLU A 374 -7.85 29.62 -6.82
N VAL A 375 -9.06 30.12 -6.58
CA VAL A 375 -10.10 30.35 -7.60
C VAL A 375 -10.56 31.80 -7.57
N GLY A 376 -10.39 32.51 -8.69
CA GLY A 376 -10.61 33.96 -8.74
C GLY A 376 -12.06 34.43 -8.92
N GLY A 377 -13.02 33.52 -9.11
CA GLY A 377 -14.41 33.89 -9.36
C GLY A 377 -15.34 32.75 -9.73
N ASN A 378 -16.64 32.98 -9.55
CA ASN A 378 -17.70 32.06 -9.95
C ASN A 378 -17.61 31.75 -11.46
N GLY A 379 -17.63 30.47 -11.79
CA GLY A 379 -17.51 29.92 -13.14
C GLY A 379 -16.07 29.61 -13.58
N ASP A 380 -15.05 29.95 -12.79
CA ASP A 380 -13.67 29.60 -13.10
C ASP A 380 -13.41 28.09 -12.95
N SER A 381 -12.40 27.59 -13.67
CA SER A 381 -12.05 26.18 -13.67
C SER A 381 -10.60 25.96 -13.22
N VAL A 382 -10.41 24.93 -12.43
CA VAL A 382 -9.12 24.41 -12.00
C VAL A 382 -8.88 23.01 -12.57
N GLN A 383 -7.62 22.58 -12.58
CA GLN A 383 -7.22 21.23 -12.93
C GLN A 383 -6.56 20.59 -11.70
N PRO A 384 -7.37 20.03 -10.77
CA PRO A 384 -6.83 19.52 -9.51
C PRO A 384 -5.80 18.42 -9.76
N ASN A 385 -6.07 17.54 -10.74
CA ASN A 385 -5.33 16.31 -10.98
C ASN A 385 -5.14 15.51 -9.67
N GLN A 386 -6.15 15.56 -8.81
CA GLN A 386 -6.11 15.00 -7.46
C GLN A 386 -6.46 13.52 -7.51
N LEU A 387 -5.61 12.70 -6.86
CA LEU A 387 -5.90 11.29 -6.64
C LEU A 387 -7.10 11.12 -5.70
N VAL A 388 -8.10 10.37 -6.16
CA VAL A 388 -9.32 10.02 -5.40
C VAL A 388 -9.23 8.59 -4.86
N TYR A 389 -8.70 7.66 -5.66
CA TYR A 389 -8.48 6.26 -5.30
C TYR A 389 -7.43 5.65 -6.21
N ASP A 390 -6.52 4.84 -5.68
CA ASP A 390 -5.55 4.12 -6.50
C ASP A 390 -5.08 2.85 -5.82
N ASP A 391 -5.86 1.78 -5.93
CA ASP A 391 -5.51 0.48 -5.36
C ASP A 391 -6.24 -0.70 -6.01
N PHE A 392 -5.93 -1.89 -5.53
CA PHE A 392 -6.64 -3.12 -5.84
C PHE A 392 -8.03 -3.13 -5.20
N VAL A 393 -9.01 -3.56 -5.99
CA VAL A 393 -10.38 -3.74 -5.52
C VAL A 393 -10.61 -5.17 -5.01
N ALA A 394 -11.56 -5.32 -4.09
CA ALA A 394 -11.92 -6.61 -3.53
C ALA A 394 -12.31 -7.64 -4.63
N PRO A 395 -12.05 -8.94 -4.42
CA PRO A 395 -12.42 -9.98 -5.38
C PRO A 395 -13.90 -9.94 -5.73
N GLY A 396 -14.20 -9.88 -7.03
CA GLY A 396 -15.58 -9.79 -7.55
C GLY A 396 -16.16 -8.37 -7.62
N GLU A 397 -15.41 -7.34 -7.22
CA GLU A 397 -15.89 -5.95 -7.26
C GLU A 397 -16.22 -5.52 -8.69
N THR A 398 -17.40 -4.93 -8.84
CA THR A 398 -17.90 -4.43 -10.13
C THR A 398 -18.23 -2.95 -10.10
N VAL A 399 -18.40 -2.37 -8.92
CA VAL A 399 -18.72 -0.96 -8.77
C VAL A 399 -18.03 -0.34 -7.57
N LEU A 400 -17.69 0.94 -7.65
CA LEU A 400 -17.30 1.72 -6.48
C LEU A 400 -18.29 2.87 -6.28
N HIS A 401 -18.57 3.22 -5.04
CA HIS A 401 -19.29 4.44 -4.71
C HIS A 401 -18.26 5.52 -4.40
N VAL A 402 -18.20 6.54 -5.25
CA VAL A 402 -17.21 7.60 -5.19
C VAL A 402 -17.92 8.90 -4.85
N THR A 403 -17.55 9.48 -3.72
CA THR A 403 -18.00 10.79 -3.26
C THR A 403 -16.88 11.78 -3.47
N VAL A 404 -17.19 12.91 -4.11
CA VAL A 404 -16.26 14.05 -4.25
C VAL A 404 -16.98 15.29 -3.75
N GLY A 405 -16.35 16.00 -2.82
CA GLY A 405 -16.83 17.27 -2.30
C GLY A 405 -15.78 18.37 -2.46
N ALA A 406 -16.15 19.57 -2.04
CA ALA A 406 -15.24 20.70 -1.96
C ALA A 406 -15.58 21.58 -0.75
N VAL A 407 -14.56 22.19 -0.17
CA VAL A 407 -14.68 23.24 0.84
C VAL A 407 -13.86 24.44 0.40
N GLU A 408 -14.39 25.62 0.67
CA GLU A 408 -13.66 26.89 0.71
C GLU A 408 -13.10 27.05 2.14
N ILE A 409 -11.91 27.62 2.27
CA ILE A 409 -11.20 27.76 3.55
C ILE A 409 -10.71 29.20 3.70
N ASP A 410 -11.31 29.95 4.61
CA ASP A 410 -10.91 31.34 4.90
C ASP A 410 -9.77 31.45 5.94
N ASP A 411 -9.72 30.55 6.93
CA ASP A 411 -8.81 30.66 8.07
C ASP A 411 -8.38 29.28 8.57
N ASP A 412 -7.27 28.79 8.03
CA ASP A 412 -6.60 27.61 8.55
C ASP A 412 -5.08 27.67 8.32
N LEU A 413 -4.34 27.84 9.41
CA LEU A 413 -2.88 27.91 9.39
C LEU A 413 -2.22 26.63 8.83
N ARG A 414 -2.92 25.49 8.84
CA ARG A 414 -2.41 24.23 8.29
C ARG A 414 -2.41 24.24 6.77
N TYR A 415 -3.31 25.01 6.16
CA TYR A 415 -3.34 25.27 4.73
C TYR A 415 -2.57 26.55 4.33
N ASP A 416 -1.93 27.23 5.30
CA ASP A 416 -1.29 28.54 5.12
C ASP A 416 -2.28 29.64 4.65
N VAL A 417 -3.54 29.55 5.09
CA VAL A 417 -4.60 30.53 4.77
C VAL A 417 -4.93 31.38 5.99
N TRP A 418 -5.12 32.69 5.76
CA TRP A 418 -5.40 33.67 6.82
C TRP A 418 -6.24 34.86 6.32
N GLU A 419 -7.55 34.70 6.35
CA GLU A 419 -8.56 35.69 5.95
C GLU A 419 -9.57 36.05 7.07
N PRO A 420 -9.17 36.17 8.35
CA PRO A 420 -10.08 36.21 9.51
C PRO A 420 -10.95 37.47 9.64
N LEU A 421 -10.83 38.41 8.71
CA LEU A 421 -11.60 39.66 8.69
C LEU A 421 -12.80 39.59 7.74
N ILE A 422 -12.88 38.55 6.90
CA ILE A 422 -13.81 38.45 5.78
C ILE A 422 -14.56 37.10 5.85
N GLY A 423 -13.88 36.04 6.26
CA GLY A 423 -14.40 34.68 6.35
C GLY A 423 -15.06 34.25 7.66
N ASP A 424 -15.77 33.12 7.62
CA ASP A 424 -16.33 32.43 8.78
C ASP A 424 -15.68 31.07 9.08
N GLY A 425 -14.72 30.68 8.24
CA GLY A 425 -13.78 29.59 8.47
C GLY A 425 -13.77 28.63 7.30
N TRP A 426 -14.81 27.82 7.18
CA TRP A 426 -14.90 26.71 6.23
C TRP A 426 -16.31 26.67 5.63
N ASP A 427 -16.42 27.00 4.35
CA ASP A 427 -17.69 26.96 3.62
C ASP A 427 -17.78 25.70 2.73
N GLU A 428 -18.82 24.89 2.95
CA GLU A 428 -19.06 23.69 2.13
C GLU A 428 -19.63 24.08 0.76
N LEU A 429 -18.96 23.67 -0.33
CA LEU A 429 -19.47 23.77 -1.71
C LEU A 429 -20.38 22.58 -2.08
N GLY A 430 -20.60 21.69 -1.11
CA GLY A 430 -21.34 20.45 -1.22
C GLY A 430 -20.54 19.29 -1.84
N GLU A 431 -21.25 18.20 -2.11
CA GLU A 431 -20.67 16.95 -2.62
C GLU A 431 -21.64 16.24 -3.58
N ASP A 432 -21.09 15.36 -4.40
CA ASP A 432 -21.86 14.40 -5.20
C ASP A 432 -21.29 12.99 -5.02
N THR A 433 -22.17 12.00 -5.02
CA THR A 433 -21.83 10.58 -4.89
C THR A 433 -22.30 9.83 -6.12
N ILE A 434 -21.35 9.27 -6.86
CA ILE A 434 -21.61 8.53 -8.09
C ILE A 434 -21.20 7.06 -8.00
N THR A 435 -21.89 6.22 -8.76
CA THR A 435 -21.49 4.83 -8.96
C THR A 435 -20.57 4.71 -10.18
N VAL A 436 -19.34 4.28 -9.93
CA VAL A 436 -18.32 4.02 -10.95
C VAL A 436 -18.33 2.53 -11.28
N ASP A 437 -18.34 2.19 -12.58
CA ASP A 437 -18.25 0.80 -13.04
C ASP A 437 -16.78 0.41 -13.17
N VAL A 438 -16.37 -0.63 -12.46
CA VAL A 438 -14.99 -1.16 -12.45
C VAL A 438 -14.92 -2.59 -12.99
N SER A 439 -15.98 -3.07 -13.63
CA SER A 439 -16.07 -4.45 -14.13
C SER A 439 -15.20 -4.75 -15.36
N THR A 440 -14.82 -3.71 -16.12
CA THR A 440 -14.12 -3.85 -17.40
C THR A 440 -12.87 -2.96 -17.46
N PRO A 441 -11.71 -3.52 -17.86
CA PRO A 441 -10.49 -2.74 -18.07
C PRO A 441 -10.64 -1.61 -19.07
N GLY A 442 -9.90 -0.53 -18.82
CA GLY A 442 -9.83 0.63 -19.71
C GLY A 442 -10.06 1.95 -18.99
N ILE A 443 -10.05 3.02 -19.78
CA ILE A 443 -10.16 4.39 -19.28
C ILE A 443 -11.50 4.97 -19.69
N HIS A 444 -12.20 5.57 -18.73
CA HIS A 444 -13.43 6.32 -18.98
C HIS A 444 -13.54 7.52 -18.04
N THR A 445 -14.48 8.41 -18.32
CA THR A 445 -14.71 9.60 -17.49
C THR A 445 -16.13 9.62 -16.94
N ARG A 446 -16.31 10.27 -15.79
CA ARG A 446 -17.60 10.56 -15.17
C ARG A 446 -17.65 12.02 -14.72
N SER A 447 -18.86 12.56 -14.61
CA SER A 447 -19.09 13.90 -14.09
C SER A 447 -19.52 13.83 -12.64
N ILE A 448 -19.11 14.84 -11.88
CA ILE A 448 -19.55 15.17 -10.52
C ILE A 448 -20.41 16.42 -10.66
N ASP A 449 -21.60 16.41 -10.07
CA ASP A 449 -22.59 17.49 -10.11
C ASP A 449 -22.98 17.84 -8.66
N ALA A 450 -22.09 18.59 -8.00
CA ALA A 450 -22.28 19.06 -6.63
C ALA A 450 -22.95 20.45 -6.65
N PRO A 451 -23.57 20.89 -5.53
CA PRO A 451 -24.30 22.16 -5.46
C PRO A 451 -23.56 23.37 -6.04
N ASP A 452 -22.29 23.55 -5.66
CA ASP A 452 -21.52 24.76 -6.01
C ASP A 452 -20.28 24.44 -6.86
N PHE A 453 -20.13 23.23 -7.39
CA PHE A 453 -19.11 22.91 -8.38
C PHE A 453 -19.47 21.70 -9.26
N ASN A 454 -18.94 21.69 -10.47
CA ASN A 454 -18.98 20.53 -11.35
C ASN A 454 -17.57 19.97 -11.54
N GLY A 455 -17.44 18.64 -11.49
CA GLY A 455 -16.16 17.95 -11.65
C GLY A 455 -16.14 16.97 -12.82
N THR A 456 -14.94 16.63 -13.28
CA THR A 456 -14.70 15.48 -14.17
C THR A 456 -13.68 14.55 -13.53
N ILE A 457 -14.11 13.33 -13.23
CA ILE A 457 -13.21 12.27 -12.80
C ILE A 457 -12.79 11.40 -14.00
N ARG A 458 -11.52 11.01 -14.01
CA ARG A 458 -10.96 9.98 -14.87
C ARG A 458 -10.89 8.69 -14.07
N VAL A 459 -11.37 7.60 -14.64
CA VAL A 459 -11.35 6.25 -14.07
C VAL A 459 -10.53 5.37 -15.01
N GLU A 460 -9.54 4.69 -14.46
CA GLU A 460 -8.69 3.73 -15.15
C GLU A 460 -8.75 2.38 -14.41
N VAL A 461 -9.21 1.35 -15.11
CA VAL A 461 -9.28 -0.02 -14.60
C VAL A 461 -8.18 -0.84 -15.27
N ILE A 462 -7.31 -1.44 -14.47
CA ILE A 462 -6.13 -2.19 -14.90
C ILE A 462 -6.25 -3.62 -14.40
N ASP A 463 -6.23 -4.59 -15.32
CA ASP A 463 -6.15 -6.01 -14.99
C ASP A 463 -4.70 -6.49 -15.15
N TYR A 464 -4.12 -6.98 -14.06
CA TYR A 464 -2.84 -7.63 -14.04
C TYR A 464 -2.98 -9.12 -14.40
N PRO A 465 -2.02 -9.69 -15.16
CA PRO A 465 -2.09 -11.07 -15.60
C PRO A 465 -1.63 -12.07 -14.51
N PHE A 466 -2.01 -11.85 -13.25
CA PHE A 466 -1.68 -12.77 -12.17
C PHE A 466 -2.63 -13.98 -12.16
N ALA A 467 -2.26 -15.04 -11.44
CA ALA A 467 -3.18 -16.13 -11.13
C ALA A 467 -4.21 -15.67 -10.09
N GLU A 468 -5.42 -16.23 -10.13
CA GLU A 468 -6.41 -15.98 -9.07
C GLU A 468 -5.99 -16.75 -7.82
N LEU A 469 -6.26 -16.21 -6.63
CA LEU A 469 -6.12 -17.01 -5.42
C LEU A 469 -7.07 -18.20 -5.53
N ASN A 470 -6.55 -19.41 -5.40
CA ASN A 470 -7.37 -20.59 -5.38
C ASN A 470 -7.99 -20.71 -3.97
N ASP A 471 -9.17 -20.12 -3.76
CA ASP A 471 -9.95 -20.25 -2.51
C ASP A 471 -10.28 -21.72 -2.17
N THR A 472 -10.10 -22.62 -3.13
CA THR A 472 -10.05 -24.06 -2.95
C THR A 472 -8.94 -24.56 -3.86
N LEU A 473 -7.81 -25.04 -3.35
CA LEU A 473 -6.95 -25.91 -4.16
C LEU A 473 -7.80 -27.15 -4.48
N PRO A 474 -8.26 -27.36 -5.73
CA PRO A 474 -9.20 -28.44 -6.01
C PRO A 474 -8.49 -29.77 -5.79
N GLY A 475 -8.77 -30.45 -4.68
CA GLY A 475 -8.04 -31.64 -4.26
C GLY A 475 -7.22 -31.48 -2.97
N ASP A 476 -7.16 -30.29 -2.38
CA ASP A 476 -6.81 -30.09 -0.96
C ASP A 476 -8.07 -30.41 -0.15
N VAL A 477 -8.23 -31.67 0.16
CA VAL A 477 -9.47 -32.20 0.74
C VAL A 477 -9.39 -32.25 2.27
N ASP A 478 -8.19 -32.16 2.83
CA ASP A 478 -7.95 -32.08 4.27
C ASP A 478 -7.76 -30.65 4.80
N GLY A 479 -7.61 -29.68 3.89
CA GLY A 479 -7.58 -28.25 4.17
C GLY A 479 -6.23 -27.76 4.68
N ASP A 480 -5.14 -28.48 4.39
CA ASP A 480 -3.79 -28.14 4.84
C ASP A 480 -3.06 -27.12 3.93
N GLY A 481 -3.72 -26.67 2.86
CA GLY A 481 -3.19 -25.69 1.91
C GLY A 481 -2.24 -26.31 0.87
N VAL A 482 -2.13 -27.64 0.81
CA VAL A 482 -1.33 -28.39 -0.16
C VAL A 482 -2.22 -29.48 -0.77
N VAL A 483 -1.97 -29.84 -2.04
CA VAL A 483 -2.51 -31.06 -2.63
C VAL A 483 -1.39 -32.09 -2.67
N GLY A 484 -1.37 -32.93 -1.64
CA GLY A 484 -0.28 -33.85 -1.38
C GLY A 484 -0.74 -35.27 -1.07
N VAL A 485 0.14 -36.01 -0.39
CA VAL A 485 -0.13 -37.43 -0.06
C VAL A 485 -1.33 -37.56 0.86
N ASN A 486 -1.52 -36.64 1.80
CA ASN A 486 -2.59 -36.71 2.79
C ASN A 486 -3.96 -36.56 2.13
N ASP A 487 -4.08 -35.69 1.12
CA ASP A 487 -5.28 -35.54 0.31
C ASP A 487 -5.61 -36.80 -0.47
N LEU A 488 -4.61 -37.40 -1.14
CA LEU A 488 -4.86 -38.65 -1.84
C LEU A 488 -5.28 -39.76 -0.88
N LEU A 489 -4.74 -39.78 0.34
CA LEU A 489 -5.16 -40.73 1.37
C LEU A 489 -6.58 -40.44 1.86
N ALA A 490 -6.97 -39.18 2.00
CA ALA A 490 -8.34 -38.78 2.34
C ALA A 490 -9.34 -39.14 1.23
N ILE A 491 -9.02 -38.84 -0.03
CA ILE A 491 -9.80 -39.26 -1.22
C ILE A 491 -9.95 -40.80 -1.25
N ILE A 492 -8.86 -41.53 -1.04
CA ILE A 492 -8.88 -43.01 -0.99
C ILE A 492 -9.72 -43.52 0.19
N ALA A 493 -9.70 -42.84 1.33
CA ALA A 493 -10.46 -43.22 2.51
C ALA A 493 -11.97 -42.96 2.34
N ALA A 494 -12.35 -41.95 1.57
CA ALA A 494 -13.74 -41.55 1.32
C ALA A 494 -14.42 -42.31 0.16
N TRP A 495 -13.74 -43.28 -0.47
CA TRP A 495 -14.19 -43.97 -1.68
C TRP A 495 -15.63 -44.48 -1.60
N GLY A 496 -16.45 -44.07 -2.57
CA GLY A 496 -17.87 -44.41 -2.66
C GLY A 496 -18.79 -43.18 -2.55
N PRO A 497 -20.10 -43.39 -2.32
CA PRO A 497 -21.07 -42.30 -2.32
C PRO A 497 -20.78 -41.27 -1.22
N CYS A 498 -20.61 -40.01 -1.61
CA CYS A 498 -20.18 -38.95 -0.71
C CYS A 498 -20.70 -37.59 -1.24
N SER A 499 -21.99 -37.34 -1.08
CA SER A 499 -22.59 -36.10 -1.58
C SER A 499 -22.21 -34.92 -0.69
N GLY A 500 -21.42 -33.99 -1.22
CA GLY A 500 -21.06 -32.74 -0.56
C GLY A 500 -19.92 -32.86 0.47
N CYS A 501 -19.05 -33.87 0.33
CA CYS A 501 -17.77 -33.91 1.03
C CYS A 501 -16.66 -33.29 0.17
N SER A 502 -15.55 -32.89 0.79
CA SER A 502 -14.41 -32.28 0.09
C SER A 502 -13.73 -33.25 -0.88
N GLU A 503 -13.83 -34.56 -0.60
CA GLU A 503 -13.22 -35.62 -1.41
C GLU A 503 -13.93 -35.89 -2.75
N ASP A 504 -15.18 -35.44 -2.92
CA ASP A 504 -15.95 -35.50 -4.19
C ASP A 504 -15.60 -34.29 -5.06
N ILE A 505 -14.36 -34.28 -5.54
CA ILE A 505 -13.75 -33.16 -6.29
C ILE A 505 -14.50 -32.91 -7.62
N THR A 506 -15.05 -33.96 -8.23
CA THR A 506 -15.81 -33.85 -9.48
C THR A 506 -17.28 -33.45 -9.28
N GLY A 507 -17.78 -33.53 -8.04
CA GLY A 507 -19.12 -33.10 -7.64
C GLY A 507 -20.24 -33.98 -8.20
N ASP A 508 -19.95 -35.24 -8.51
CA ASP A 508 -20.93 -36.17 -9.09
C ASP A 508 -21.70 -37.01 -8.05
N GLY A 509 -21.36 -36.82 -6.77
CA GLY A 509 -21.95 -37.48 -5.61
C GLY A 509 -21.24 -38.78 -5.22
N VAL A 510 -20.13 -39.14 -5.87
CA VAL A 510 -19.36 -40.36 -5.63
C VAL A 510 -17.86 -40.07 -5.72
N VAL A 511 -17.12 -40.40 -4.65
CA VAL A 511 -15.66 -40.40 -4.66
C VAL A 511 -15.16 -41.66 -5.37
N ASP A 512 -14.55 -41.49 -6.54
CA ASP A 512 -14.00 -42.57 -7.33
C ASP A 512 -12.65 -42.24 -8.01
N VAL A 513 -12.29 -42.99 -9.06
CA VAL A 513 -11.03 -42.82 -9.77
C VAL A 513 -10.92 -41.42 -10.39
N ASN A 514 -12.04 -40.79 -10.77
CA ASN A 514 -12.02 -39.47 -11.38
C ASN A 514 -11.61 -38.40 -10.37
N ASP A 515 -12.05 -38.48 -9.11
CA ASP A 515 -11.62 -37.56 -8.05
C ASP A 515 -10.14 -37.79 -7.70
N LEU A 516 -9.68 -39.04 -7.64
CA LEU A 516 -8.27 -39.33 -7.45
C LEU A 516 -7.39 -38.75 -8.57
N LEU A 517 -7.86 -38.83 -9.82
CA LEU A 517 -7.17 -38.23 -10.96
C LEU A 517 -7.23 -36.70 -10.93
N ALA A 518 -8.32 -36.11 -10.42
CA ALA A 518 -8.46 -34.67 -10.22
C ALA A 518 -7.47 -34.17 -9.16
N GLY A 519 -7.38 -34.83 -8.00
CA GLY A 519 -6.39 -34.51 -6.96
C GLY A 519 -4.95 -34.67 -7.46
N LEU A 520 -4.64 -35.73 -8.21
CA LEU A 520 -3.32 -35.89 -8.85
C LEU A 520 -3.02 -34.81 -9.90
N ALA A 521 -4.04 -34.30 -10.60
CA ALA A 521 -3.87 -33.21 -11.56
C ALA A 521 -3.63 -31.86 -10.87
N ALA A 522 -4.09 -31.71 -9.62
CA ALA A 522 -3.91 -30.53 -8.80
C ALA A 522 -2.72 -30.61 -7.84
N TRP A 523 -1.86 -31.64 -7.96
CA TRP A 523 -0.73 -31.89 -7.07
C TRP A 523 0.20 -30.67 -6.90
N THR A 524 0.40 -30.22 -5.66
CA THR A 524 1.29 -29.09 -5.33
C THR A 524 2.48 -29.45 -4.43
N GLY A 525 2.51 -30.64 -3.80
CA GLY A 525 3.60 -31.03 -2.88
C GLY A 525 3.67 -32.50 -2.53
#